data_AF-A0A1I7IWE1-F1
#
_entry.id   AF-A0A1I7IWE1-F1
#
_cell.length_a   1.000
_cell.length_b   1.000
_cell.length_c   1.000
_cell.angle_alpha   90.00
_cell.angle_beta   90.00
_cell.angle_gamma   90.00
#
_symmetry.space_group_name_H-M   'P 1'
#
loop_
_entity.id
_entity.type
_entity.pdbx_description
1 polymer ?
#
loop_
_entity_poly.entity_id
_entity_poly.type
_entity_poly.pdbx_seq_one_letter_code
_entity_poly.pdbx_strand_id
1 'polypeptide(L)' 'MKRKVKKLHAARAKYLSVVSDLEAEIIDKVAFEFSIEYQPSDGFIILHLEDLKNASLESCLEVIYEKGVLTYGDYLRLTI' A
#
# COMPACT_ATOMS: atom_id res chain seq x y z
N MET A 1 -31.81 -1.28 -4.45
CA MET A 1 -30.59 -0.42 -4.36
C MET A 1 -29.97 -0.40 -2.96
N LYS A 2 -30.72 -0.14 -1.88
CA LYS A 2 -30.21 -0.12 -0.48
C LYS A 2 -29.33 -1.32 -0.10
N ARG A 3 -29.73 -2.55 -0.46
CA ARG A 3 -28.95 -3.77 -0.22
C ARG A 3 -27.59 -3.80 -0.95
N LYS A 4 -27.51 -3.26 -2.17
CA LYS A 4 -26.25 -3.19 -2.95
C LYS A 4 -25.30 -2.17 -2.33
N VAL A 5 -25.81 -1.00 -1.91
CA VAL A 5 -25.03 0.01 -1.19
C VAL A 5 -24.48 -0.53 0.12
N LYS A 6 -25.29 -1.26 0.91
CA LYS A 6 -24.81 -1.94 2.13
C LYS A 6 -23.67 -2.93 1.84
N LYS A 7 -23.75 -3.68 0.74
CA LYS A 7 -22.67 -4.58 0.32
C LYS A 7 -21.38 -3.82 -0.05
N LEU A 8 -21.49 -2.68 -0.72
CA LEU A 8 -20.34 -1.83 -1.04
C LEU A 8 -19.66 -1.30 0.22
N HIS A 9 -20.43 -0.82 1.20
CA HIS A 9 -19.86 -0.40 2.49
C HIS A 9 -19.15 -1.52 3.23
N ALA A 10 -19.73 -2.73 3.25
CA ALA A 10 -19.09 -3.89 3.87
C ALA A 10 -17.79 -4.28 3.15
N ALA A 11 -17.78 -4.25 1.81
CA ALA A 11 -16.58 -4.50 1.01
C ALA A 11 -15.49 -3.46 1.29
N ARG A 12 -15.86 -2.17 1.35
CA ARG A 12 -14.94 -1.08 1.71
C ARG A 12 -14.37 -1.25 3.12
N ALA A 13 -15.20 -1.58 4.11
CA ALA A 13 -14.73 -1.77 5.48
C ALA A 13 -13.74 -2.95 5.57
N LYS A 14 -14.05 -4.06 4.89
CA LYS A 14 -13.12 -5.21 4.80
C LYS A 14 -11.81 -4.83 4.12
N TYR A 15 -11.89 -4.10 3.01
CA TYR A 15 -10.71 -3.57 2.31
C TYR A 15 -9.82 -2.74 3.23
N LEU A 16 -10.41 -1.76 3.94
CA LEU A 16 -9.67 -0.87 4.85
C LEU A 16 -9.03 -1.64 6.00
N SER A 17 -9.71 -2.66 6.54
CA SER A 17 -9.14 -3.52 7.58
C SER A 17 -7.89 -4.24 7.08
N VAL A 18 -7.96 -4.88 5.90
CA VAL A 18 -6.82 -5.64 5.35
C VAL A 18 -5.64 -4.71 5.04
N VAL A 19 -5.91 -3.52 4.52
CA VAL A 19 -4.87 -2.50 4.28
C VAL A 19 -4.21 -2.09 5.60
N SER A 20 -5.01 -1.76 6.63
CA SER A 20 -4.49 -1.37 7.94
C SER A 20 -3.67 -2.48 8.61
N ASP A 21 -4.09 -3.75 8.47
CA ASP A 21 -3.37 -4.90 9.02
C ASP A 21 -2.00 -5.03 8.34
N LEU A 22 -1.94 -4.86 7.00
CA LEU A 22 -0.70 -4.92 6.24
C LEU A 22 0.22 -3.74 6.52
N GLU A 23 -0.32 -2.52 6.60
CA GLU A 23 0.45 -1.32 6.98
C GLU A 23 1.10 -1.52 8.35
N ALA A 24 0.36 -2.04 9.33
CA ALA A 24 0.91 -2.34 10.66
C ALA A 24 1.99 -3.43 10.64
N GLU A 25 1.93 -4.38 9.70
CA GLU A 25 2.93 -5.45 9.56
C GLU A 25 4.25 -4.97 8.93
N ILE A 26 4.20 -3.92 8.10
CA ILE A 26 5.37 -3.44 7.37
C ILE A 26 5.88 -2.07 7.81
N ILE A 27 5.17 -1.36 8.69
CA ILE A 27 5.51 0.01 9.11
C ILE A 27 6.92 0.14 9.69
N ASP A 28 7.39 -0.87 10.42
CA ASP A 28 8.76 -0.92 10.98
C ASP A 28 9.82 -1.32 9.94
N LYS A 29 9.39 -1.76 8.76
CA LYS A 29 10.23 -2.17 7.63
C LYS A 29 10.27 -1.12 6.53
N VAL A 30 9.53 -0.02 6.62
CA VAL A 30 9.56 1.06 5.63
C VAL A 30 10.21 2.30 6.26
N ALA A 31 11.33 2.74 5.71
CA ALA A 31 12.15 3.80 6.30
C ALA A 31 11.70 5.23 5.91
N PHE A 32 10.42 5.43 5.63
CA PHE A 32 9.80 6.69 5.23
C PHE A 32 8.30 6.68 5.51
N GLU A 33 7.66 7.84 5.48
CA GLU A 33 6.21 7.95 5.65
C GLU A 33 5.48 7.50 4.38
N PHE A 34 4.54 6.56 4.55
CA PHE A 34 3.81 5.97 3.43
C PHE A 34 2.36 5.66 3.77
N SER A 35 1.56 5.43 2.73
CA SER A 35 0.26 4.77 2.80
C SER A 35 0.13 3.70 1.72
N ILE A 36 -0.74 2.72 1.96
CA ILE A 36 -1.13 1.72 0.95
C ILE A 36 -2.46 2.13 0.33
N GLU A 37 -2.48 2.29 -0.99
CA GLU A 37 -3.68 2.70 -1.73
C GLU A 37 -3.98 1.76 -2.90
N TYR A 38 -5.23 1.82 -3.38
CA TYR A 38 -5.64 1.15 -4.61
C TYR A 38 -5.88 2.19 -5.71
N GLN A 39 -5.16 2.05 -6.81
CA GLN A 39 -5.34 2.84 -8.02
C GLN A 39 -5.90 1.97 -9.15
N PRO A 40 -6.93 2.42 -9.90
CA PRO A 40 -7.57 1.60 -10.94
C PRO A 40 -6.65 1.10 -12.05
N SER A 41 -5.58 1.84 -12.37
CA SER A 41 -4.56 1.48 -13.38
C SER A 41 -3.49 0.56 -12.82
N ASP A 42 -3.00 0.88 -11.62
CA ASP A 42 -1.74 0.35 -11.09
C ASP A 42 -1.96 -0.72 -10.01
N GLY A 43 -3.21 -0.94 -9.61
CA GLY A 43 -3.57 -1.87 -8.55
C GLY A 43 -3.21 -1.32 -7.17
N PHE A 44 -2.70 -2.18 -6.29
CA PHE A 44 -2.24 -1.76 -4.98
C PHE A 44 -0.85 -1.12 -5.06
N ILE A 45 -0.70 0.05 -4.46
CA ILE A 45 0.52 0.83 -4.45
C ILE A 45 0.95 1.20 -3.04
N ILE A 46 2.25 1.51 -2.89
CA ILE A 46 2.76 2.31 -1.78
C ILE A 46 2.91 3.75 -2.27
N LEU A 47 2.18 4.66 -1.64
CA LEU A 47 2.27 6.10 -1.84
C LEU A 47 3.23 6.70 -0.82
N HIS A 48 4.26 7.41 -1.28
CA HIS A 48 5.12 8.20 -0.40
C HIS A 48 4.42 9.51 -0.04
N LEU A 49 4.24 9.81 1.24
CA LEU A 49 3.36 10.89 1.67
C LEU A 49 3.93 12.29 1.43
N GLU A 50 5.25 12.44 1.30
CA GLU A 50 5.87 13.76 1.10
C GLU A 50 5.91 14.19 -0.38
N ASP A 51 6.25 13.28 -1.30
CA ASP A 51 6.42 13.60 -2.73
C ASP A 51 5.33 13.03 -3.65
N LEU A 52 4.37 12.30 -3.07
CA LEU A 52 3.22 11.70 -3.74
C LEU A 52 3.57 10.77 -4.91
N LYS A 53 4.80 10.26 -4.94
CA LYS A 53 5.15 9.18 -5.86
C LYS A 53 4.50 7.89 -5.41
N ASN A 54 4.32 6.98 -6.37
CA ASN A 54 3.79 5.64 -6.14
C ASN A 54 4.75 4.58 -6.71
N ALA A 55 4.75 3.42 -6.06
CA ALA A 55 5.36 2.21 -6.57
C ALA A 55 4.39 1.05 -6.33
N SER A 56 4.51 -0.03 -7.10
CA SER A 56 3.67 -1.21 -6.88
C SER A 56 3.89 -1.76 -5.46
N LEU A 57 2.80 -2.15 -4.79
CA LEU A 57 2.90 -2.76 -3.46
C LEU A 57 3.67 -4.08 -3.53
N GLU A 58 3.46 -4.87 -4.58
CA GLU A 58 4.11 -6.16 -4.80
C GLU A 58 5.64 -6.03 -4.85
N SER A 59 6.17 -5.13 -5.69
CA SER A 59 7.62 -4.92 -5.81
C SER A 59 8.22 -4.35 -4.52
N CYS A 60 7.49 -3.53 -3.78
CA CYS A 60 7.93 -3.04 -2.48
C CYS A 60 8.03 -4.18 -1.46
N LEU A 61 7.04 -5.07 -1.42
CA LEU A 61 7.05 -6.24 -0.54
C LEU A 61 8.18 -7.20 -0.87
N GLU A 62 8.49 -7.43 -2.16
CA GLU A 62 9.65 -8.23 -2.57
C GLU A 62 10.95 -7.70 -1.95
N VAL A 63 11.19 -6.38 -2.02
CA VAL A 63 12.37 -5.77 -1.40
C VAL A 63 12.36 -5.95 0.12
N ILE A 64 11.21 -5.79 0.77
CA ILE A 64 11.07 -6.01 2.22
C ILE A 64 11.38 -7.46 2.59
N TYR A 65 10.90 -8.43 1.82
CA TYR A 65 11.18 -9.84 2.06
C TYR A 65 12.65 -10.19 1.84
N GLU A 66 13.30 -9.61 0.84
CA GLU A 66 14.71 -9.86 0.53
C GLU A 66 15.67 -9.17 1.51
N LYS A 67 15.41 -7.91 1.86
CA LYS A 67 16.33 -7.06 2.62
C LYS A 67 15.94 -6.84 4.08
N GLY A 68 14.70 -7.15 4.45
CA GLY A 68 14.11 -6.83 5.74
C GLY A 68 13.68 -5.36 5.88
N VAL A 69 14.04 -4.48 4.94
CA VAL A 69 13.73 -3.05 4.98
C VAL A 69 13.60 -2.47 3.56
N LEU A 70 12.65 -1.56 3.37
CA LEU A 70 12.48 -0.74 2.19
C LEU A 70 12.99 0.68 2.48
N THR A 71 14.16 1.00 1.93
CA THR A 71 14.69 2.37 2.02
C THR A 71 14.04 3.27 0.97
N TYR A 72 14.06 4.58 1.18
CA TYR A 72 13.58 5.52 0.15
C TYR A 72 14.37 5.41 -1.16
N GLY A 73 15.66 5.06 -1.09
CA GLY A 73 16.50 4.83 -2.26
C GLY A 73 16.15 3.55 -3.04
N ASP A 74 15.64 2.51 -2.36
CA ASP A 74 15.08 1.33 -3.03
C ASP A 74 13.73 1.68 -3.67
N TYR A 75 12.88 2.37 -2.92
CA TYR A 75 11.56 2.83 -3.37
C TYR A 75 11.63 3.63 -4.67
N LEU A 76 12.52 4.62 -4.77
CA LEU A 76 12.71 5.43 -5.99
C LEU A 76 13.13 4.63 -7.23
N ARG A 77 13.68 3.42 -7.08
CA ARG A 77 13.99 2.54 -8.22
C ARG A 77 12.77 1.79 -8.72
N LEU A 78 11.74 1.68 -7.89
CA LEU A 78 10.48 0.99 -8.17
C LEU A 78 9.36 1.95 -8.62
N THR A 79 9.53 3.26 -8.38
CA THR A 79 8.53 4.26 -8.77
C THR A 79 8.33 4.28 -10.28
N ILE A 80 7.07 4.35 -10.70
CA ILE A 80 6.63 4.35 -12.10
C ILE A 80 6.47 5.78 -12.61
#